data_AF-A0A841VS83-F1
#
_entry.id   AF-A0A841VS83-F1
#
_cell.length_a   1.000
_cell.length_b   1.000
_cell.length_c   1.000
_cell.angle_alpha   90.00
_cell.angle_beta   90.00
_cell.angle_gamma   90.00
#
_symmetry.space_group_name_H-M   'P 1'
#
loop_
_entity.id
_entity.type
_entity.pdbx_description
1 polymer ?
#
loop_
_entity_poly.entity_id
_entity_poly.type
_entity_poly.pdbx_seq_one_letter_code
_entity_poly.pdbx_strand_id
1 'polypeptide(L)' 'MIAVIDIARPKLCKGQKVEFIGGLATIRECHPNSGNWSYLVEMAMGSELKMGRIGYETTILLFETDIILL' A
#
# COMPACT_ATOMS: atom_id res chain seq x y z
N MET A 1 29.37 9.85 -4.00
CA MET A 1 28.45 9.84 -5.16
C MET A 1 27.29 8.93 -4.77
N ILE A 2 26.13 9.49 -4.45
CA ILE A 2 24.96 8.69 -4.03
C ILE A 2 24.40 8.07 -5.30
N ALA A 3 24.38 6.73 -5.37
CA ALA A 3 23.71 6.04 -6.45
C ALA A 3 22.22 6.36 -6.35
N VAL A 4 21.73 7.25 -7.22
CA VAL A 4 20.30 7.38 -7.46
C VAL A 4 19.93 6.08 -8.19
N ILE A 5 19.45 5.10 -7.43
CA ILE A 5 18.82 3.91 -8.00
C ILE A 5 17.61 4.47 -8.75
N ASP A 6 17.68 4.46 -10.09
CA ASP A 6 16.54 4.72 -10.96
C ASP A 6 15.52 3.63 -10.63
N ILE A 7 14.63 3.95 -9.70
CA ILE A 7 13.56 3.05 -9.31
C ILE A 7 12.63 3.03 -10.50
N ALA A 8 12.66 1.90 -11.22
CA ALA A 8 11.74 1.61 -12.31
C ALA A 8 10.30 1.95 -11.87
N ARG A 9 9.50 2.40 -12.84
CA ARG A 9 8.09 2.81 -12.66
C ARG A 9 7.36 1.86 -11.70
N PRO A 10 6.47 2.37 -10.83
CA PRO A 10 5.78 1.53 -9.87
C PRO A 10 4.94 0.49 -10.62
N LYS A 11 4.89 -0.74 -10.10
CA LYS A 11 4.06 -1.81 -10.69
C LYS A 11 2.57 -1.50 -10.53
N LEU A 12 2.23 -0.86 -9.41
CA LEU A 12 0.87 -0.43 -9.09
C LEU A 12 0.76 1.09 -9.22
N CYS A 13 -0.37 1.56 -9.71
CA CYS A 13 -0.63 2.96 -9.99
C CYS A 13 -1.84 3.46 -9.19
N LYS A 14 -1.83 4.76 -8.89
CA LYS A 14 -2.96 5.46 -8.29
C LYS A 14 -4.28 5.13 -9.00
N GLY A 15 -5.31 4.83 -8.21
CA GLY A 15 -6.66 4.51 -8.67
C GLY A 15 -6.91 3.02 -8.94
N GLN A 16 -5.86 2.18 -8.97
CA GLN A 16 -6.03 0.75 -9.13
C GLN A 16 -6.63 0.11 -7.88
N LYS A 17 -7.53 -0.87 -8.10
CA LYS A 17 -8.03 -1.73 -7.04
C LYS A 17 -7.10 -2.92 -6.88
N VAL A 18 -6.80 -3.25 -5.64
CA VAL A 18 -5.91 -4.35 -5.30
C VAL A 18 -6.51 -5.21 -4.20
N GLU A 19 -6.12 -6.47 -4.19
CA GLU A 19 -6.36 -7.41 -3.10
C GLU A 19 -5.02 -7.82 -2.48
N PHE A 20 -4.97 -7.88 -1.16
CA PHE A 20 -3.85 -8.39 -0.39
C PHE A 20 -4.36 -9.00 0.93
N ILE A 21 -3.47 -9.48 1.79
CA ILE A 21 -3.84 -10.15 3.05
C ILE A 21 -4.72 -9.31 4.00
N GLY A 22 -4.69 -7.97 3.88
CA GLY A 22 -5.53 -7.05 4.65
C GLY A 22 -6.91 -6.79 4.04
N GLY A 23 -7.20 -7.32 2.85
CA GLY A 23 -8.46 -7.18 2.13
C GLY A 23 -8.34 -6.39 0.84
N LEU A 24 -9.46 -5.81 0.41
CA LEU A 24 -9.60 -5.04 -0.82
C LEU A 24 -9.30 -3.57 -0.55
N ALA A 25 -8.52 -2.95 -1.43
CA ALA A 25 -8.16 -1.54 -1.31
C ALA A 25 -7.99 -0.85 -2.66
N THR A 26 -7.93 0.49 -2.62
CA THR A 26 -7.61 1.33 -3.78
C THR A 26 -6.30 2.07 -3.53
N ILE A 27 -5.38 2.02 -4.50
CA ILE A 27 -4.09 2.74 -4.43
C ILE A 27 -4.38 4.25 -4.48
N ARG A 28 -3.94 4.99 -3.46
CA ARG A 28 -4.05 6.45 -3.36
C ARG A 28 -2.77 7.15 -3.77
N GLU A 29 -1.63 6.64 -3.33
CA GLU A 29 -0.31 7.23 -3.58
C GLU A 29 0.75 6.16 -3.77
N CYS A 30 1.81 6.51 -4.50
CA CYS A 30 2.94 5.63 -4.80
C CYS A 30 4.22 6.43 -4.53
N HIS A 31 5.00 6.02 -3.55
CA HIS A 31 6.22 6.72 -3.15
C HIS A 31 7.44 5.84 -3.40
N PRO A 32 8.46 6.31 -4.14
CA PRO A 32 9.72 5.60 -4.24
C PRO A 32 10.45 5.65 -2.89
N ASN A 33 11.04 4.53 -2.48
CA ASN A 33 11.79 4.44 -1.23
C ASN A 33 13.01 3.53 -1.42
N SER A 34 14.23 4.09 -1.47
CA SER A 34 15.53 3.39 -1.47
C SER A 34 15.51 1.91 -1.91
N GLY A 35 15.16 1.67 -3.18
CA GLY A 35 15.12 0.33 -3.80
C GLY A 35 13.76 -0.39 -3.80
N ASN A 36 12.71 0.21 -3.24
CA ASN A 36 11.36 -0.33 -3.13
C ASN A 36 10.29 0.75 -3.42
N TRP A 37 9.04 0.33 -3.50
CA TRP A 37 7.87 1.22 -3.58
C TRP A 37 7.00 1.09 -2.33
N SER A 38 6.62 2.22 -1.76
CA SER A 38 5.60 2.31 -0.71
C SER A 38 4.28 2.75 -1.34
N TYR A 39 3.21 1.98 -1.08
CA TYR A 39 1.88 2.27 -1.60
C TYR A 39 0.96 2.68 -0.45
N LEU A 40 0.37 3.87 -0.54
CA LEU A 40 -0.72 4.25 0.35
C LEU A 40 -2.02 3.72 -0.26
N VAL A 41 -2.77 2.97 0.52
CA VAL A 41 -4.03 2.36 0.09
C VAL A 41 -5.17 2.80 0.99
N GLU A 42 -6.33 2.98 0.39
CA GLU A 42 -7.58 3.17 1.13
C GLU A 42 -8.40 1.88 1.09
N MET A 43 -8.77 1.40 2.28
CA MET A 43 -9.62 0.23 2.47
C MET A 43 -11.01 0.66 2.94
N ALA A 44 -12.02 -0.17 2.67
CA ALA A 44 -13.34 0.03 3.26
C ALA A 44 -13.22 -0.01 4.79
N MET A 45 -13.71 1.04 5.46
CA MET A 45 -13.73 1.09 6.92
C MET A 45 -14.70 0.00 7.41
N GLY A 46 -14.17 -0.95 8.20
CA GLY A 46 -14.99 -1.95 8.87
C GLY A 46 -15.91 -1.30 9.92
N SER A 47 -16.83 -2.08 10.49
CA SER A 47 -17.63 -1.63 11.63
C SER A 47 -16.72 -1.12 12.75
N GLU A 48 -17.02 0.06 13.29
CA GLU A 48 -16.28 0.65 14.39
C GLU A 48 -16.13 -0.37 15.54
N LEU A 49 -14.90 -0.77 15.84
CA LEU A 49 -14.64 -1.72 16.93
C LEU A 49 -14.97 -1.01 18.25
N LYS A 50 -15.83 -1.62 19.07
CA LYS A 50 -16.20 -1.12 20.40
C LYS A 50 -14.97 -1.02 21.30
N MET A 51 -14.39 0.19 21.34
CA MET A 51 -13.33 0.64 22.26
C MET A 51 -12.00 -0.12 22.17
N GLY A 52 -10.87 0.62 22.17
CA GLY A 52 -9.53 0.05 22.37
C GLY A 52 -8.55 0.13 21.19
N ARG A 53 -8.95 0.62 20.01
CA ARG A 53 -8.01 1.05 18.96
C ARG A 53 -7.81 2.55 19.00
N ILE A 54 -6.57 2.99 19.12
CA ILE A 54 -6.17 4.38 18.90
C ILE A 54 -5.70 4.48 17.45
N GLY A 55 -6.47 5.14 16.59
CA GLY A 55 -6.16 5.35 15.18
C GLY A 55 -6.78 4.31 14.22
N TYR A 56 -6.86 4.71 12.94
CA TYR A 56 -7.45 3.91 11.85
C TYR A 56 -6.44 3.49 10.79
N GLU A 57 -5.18 3.90 10.92
CA GLU A 57 -4.10 3.60 9.98
C GLU A 57 -3.37 2.32 10.40
N THR A 58 -3.01 1.50 9.40
CA THR A 58 -2.18 0.32 9.61
C THR A 58 -1.11 0.27 8.51
N THR A 59 0.12 -0.06 8.90
CA THR A 59 1.22 -0.30 7.96
C THR A 59 1.52 -1.80 7.95
N ILE A 60 1.61 -2.38 6.76
CA ILE A 60 1.94 -3.80 6.56
C ILE A 60 3.09 -3.87 5.56
N LEU A 61 4.07 -4.74 5.82
CA LEU A 61 5.18 -5.00 4.91
C LEU A 61 4.89 -6.30 4.15
N LEU A 62 4.82 -6.22 2.82
CA LEU A 62 4.51 -7.33 1.92
C LEU A 62 5.46 -7.32 0.73
N PHE A 63 5.63 -8.47 0.07
CA PHE A 63 6.21 -8.50 -1.27
C PHE A 63 5.17 -7.97 -2.27
N GLU A 64 5.62 -7.24 -3.30
CA GLU A 64 4.71 -6.77 -4.35
C GLU A 64 3.99 -7.93 -5.08
N THR A 65 4.57 -9.14 -5.06
CA THR A 65 3.97 -10.35 -5.62
C THR A 65 2.76 -10.85 -4.84
N ASP A 66 2.62 -10.42 -3.59
CA ASP A 66 1.49 -10.79 -2.71
C ASP A 66 0.33 -9.79 -2.84
N ILE A 67 0.43 -8.83 -3.76
CA ILE A 67 -0.60 -7.82 -4.06
C ILE A 67 -1.16 -8.13 -5.44
N ILE A 68 -2.45 -8.46 -5.49
CA ILE A 68 -3.15 -8.85 -6.71
C ILE A 68 -3.86 -7.62 -7.28
N LEU A 69 -3.66 -7.33 -8.56
CA LEU A 69 -4.39 -6.30 -9.29
C LEU A 69 -5.77 -6.84 -9.72
N LEU A 70 -6.83 -6.06 -9.47
CA LEU A 70 -8.22 -6.38 -9.80
C LEU A 70 -8.73 -5.62 -11.03
#